data_AF-A0A350M668-F1
#
_entry.id   AF-A0A350M668-F1
#
_cell.length_a   1.000
_cell.length_b   1.000
_cell.length_c   1.000
_cell.angle_alpha   90.00
_cell.angle_beta   90.00
_cell.angle_gamma   90.00
#
_symmetry.space_group_name_H-M   'P 1'
#
loop_
_entity.id
_entity.type
_entity.pdbx_description
1 polymer ?
#
loop_
_entity_poly.entity_id
_entity_poly.type
_entity_poly.pdbx_seq_one_letter_code
_entity_poly.pdbx_strand_id
1 'polypeptide(L)'
;MKRYRYLLLLVVLLLIAAYLYFSRTGSTLKSEYSDFAIEDTASIDKIFISDYEGQNALLERQEDKTWTINQKHKVRKDAIELLLKTFNRISVREPVSKSKFETVVKELAVKSTKVEIYTGGKKPYKVYYVGHATKTHYGTNMLLEIGGKKSSVPYITHVPGFFGYLSTRFFTDENLWRDRAIFELKADQIASIEIRFLEKPVNSFRLERTENSFALIDINTMEKTSDVNQVVAQDFFNKFKSVHFEFIDVESSEETIDSVISSPALHQIIVEKTTGEKTELYTYYKPVTDGTLNPVTGEPYKYNLDRLYGWVNKEDFVLMQWPTLDQILAYRQDFIARENVEN
;
A
#
# COMPACT_ATOMS: atom_id res chain seq x y z
N MET A 1 17.36 63.46 -36.26
CA MET A 1 17.64 62.03 -36.52
C MET A 1 18.41 61.29 -35.40
N LYS A 2 19.36 61.90 -34.67
CA LYS A 2 20.13 61.18 -33.62
C LYS A 2 19.30 60.76 -32.38
N ARG A 3 18.33 61.57 -31.92
CA ARG A 3 17.49 61.24 -30.73
C ARG A 3 16.57 60.03 -30.94
N TYR A 4 15.98 59.87 -32.13
CA TYR A 4 15.12 58.73 -32.44
C TYR A 4 15.88 57.41 -32.61
N ARG A 5 17.18 57.46 -32.93
CA ARG A 5 18.03 56.25 -33.02
C ARG A 5 18.20 55.58 -31.66
N TYR A 6 18.42 56.35 -30.60
CA TYR A 6 18.54 55.79 -29.24
C TYR A 6 17.20 55.25 -28.73
N LEU A 7 16.09 55.90 -29.09
CA LEU A 7 14.75 55.44 -28.74
C LEU A 7 14.40 54.12 -29.44
N LEU A 8 14.74 54.01 -30.73
CA LEU A 8 14.55 52.79 -31.51
C LEU A 8 15.42 51.64 -30.98
N LEU A 9 16.67 51.94 -30.60
CA LEU A 9 17.59 50.96 -30.04
C LEU A 9 17.12 50.46 -28.67
N LEU A 10 16.57 51.34 -27.82
CA LEU A 10 15.95 50.98 -26.54
C LEU A 10 14.72 50.07 -26.73
N VAL A 11 13.86 50.39 -27.69
CA VAL A 11 12.67 49.56 -28.01
C VAL A 11 13.09 48.18 -28.49
N VAL A 12 14.10 48.08 -29.36
CA VAL A 12 14.65 46.78 -29.80
C VAL A 12 15.22 45.99 -28.62
N LEU A 13 15.96 46.64 -27.71
CA LEU A 13 16.51 45.98 -26.52
C LEU A 13 15.41 45.50 -25.57
N LEU A 14 14.35 46.28 -25.38
CA LEU A 14 13.19 45.90 -24.57
C LEU A 14 12.42 44.73 -25.19
N LEU A 15 12.26 44.71 -26.51
CA LEU A 15 11.64 43.59 -27.22
C LEU A 15 12.48 42.31 -27.11
N ILE A 16 13.81 42.41 -27.21
CA ILE A 16 14.72 41.27 -27.00
C ILE A 16 14.65 40.80 -25.55
N ALA A 17 14.64 41.70 -24.57
CA ALA A 17 14.54 41.35 -23.15
C ALA A 17 13.19 40.70 -22.82
N ALA A 18 12.08 41.23 -23.35
CA ALA A 18 10.76 40.64 -23.20
C ALA A 18 10.69 39.26 -23.87
N TYR A 19 11.21 39.14 -25.09
CA TYR A 19 11.31 37.85 -25.78
C TYR A 19 12.09 36.84 -24.95
N LEU A 20 13.28 37.19 -24.46
CA LEU A 20 14.09 36.31 -23.60
C LEU A 20 13.44 36.00 -22.25
N TYR A 21 12.64 36.92 -21.70
CA TYR A 21 11.91 36.70 -20.44
C TYR A 21 10.74 35.74 -20.63
N PHE A 22 9.95 35.92 -21.69
CA PHE A 22 8.80 35.07 -22.02
C PHE A 22 9.18 33.75 -22.69
N SER A 23 10.38 33.65 -23.31
CA SER A 23 10.91 32.42 -23.90
C SER A 23 11.69 31.55 -22.90
N ARG A 24 11.82 31.97 -21.63
CA ARG A 24 12.40 31.14 -20.56
C ARG A 24 11.37 30.14 -20.04
N THR A 25 11.14 29.09 -20.82
CA THR A 25 10.38 27.90 -20.38
C THR A 25 11.24 26.64 -20.26
N GLY A 26 12.57 26.75 -20.31
CA GLY A 26 13.47 25.60 -20.18
C GLY A 26 14.78 25.93 -19.46
N SER A 27 15.12 25.08 -18.48
CA SER A 27 16.45 25.03 -17.87
C SER A 27 17.55 24.92 -18.93
N THR A 28 18.66 25.62 -18.76
CA THR A 28 19.86 25.54 -19.62
C THR A 28 20.59 24.19 -19.55
N LEU A 29 20.10 23.24 -18.75
CA LEU A 29 20.54 21.85 -18.70
C LEU A 29 19.88 21.01 -19.81
N LYS A 30 20.18 21.30 -21.08
CA LYS A 30 20.05 20.27 -22.13
C LYS A 30 21.29 19.36 -22.08
N SER A 31 21.45 18.66 -20.97
CA SER A 31 22.34 17.50 -20.92
C SER A 31 21.58 16.29 -21.46
N GLU A 32 22.29 15.42 -22.17
CA GLU A 32 21.75 14.17 -22.72
C GLU A 32 21.10 13.34 -21.59
N TYR A 33 19.87 12.86 -21.80
CA TYR A 33 19.12 11.99 -20.87
C TYR A 33 18.91 12.57 -19.44
N SER A 34 18.44 13.81 -19.35
CA SER A 34 17.97 14.43 -18.09
C SER A 34 16.45 14.33 -17.87
N ASP A 35 15.72 13.72 -18.80
CA ASP A 35 14.27 13.60 -18.80
C ASP A 35 13.79 12.40 -17.96
N PHE A 36 13.91 12.48 -16.63
CA PHE A 36 13.42 11.39 -15.77
C PHE A 36 11.89 11.30 -15.70
N ALA A 37 11.15 12.36 -16.00
CA ALA A 37 9.69 12.33 -15.89
C ALA A 37 9.05 11.43 -16.96
N ILE A 38 7.92 10.83 -16.61
CA ILE A 38 7.00 10.15 -17.54
C ILE A 38 5.65 10.85 -17.43
N GLU A 39 5.31 11.66 -18.43
CA GLU A 39 4.09 12.49 -18.40
C GLU A 39 2.83 11.62 -18.38
N ASP A 40 2.73 10.66 -19.29
CA ASP A 40 1.65 9.68 -19.33
C ASP A 40 2.02 8.42 -18.54
N THR A 41 1.68 8.39 -17.25
CA THR A 41 1.84 7.19 -16.43
C THR A 41 0.73 6.17 -16.65
N ALA A 42 -0.34 6.53 -17.37
CA ALA A 42 -1.39 5.58 -17.72
C ALA A 42 -0.90 4.57 -18.76
N SER A 43 0.11 4.90 -19.57
CA SER A 43 0.74 3.97 -20.51
C SER A 43 1.67 2.93 -19.85
N ILE A 44 2.04 3.10 -18.58
CA ILE A 44 2.94 2.16 -17.88
C ILE A 44 2.19 0.88 -17.54
N ASP A 45 2.58 -0.24 -18.13
CA ASP A 45 1.92 -1.54 -17.94
C ASP A 45 2.72 -2.51 -17.08
N LYS A 46 4.03 -2.32 -16.98
CA LYS A 46 4.92 -3.18 -16.19
C LYS A 46 6.09 -2.39 -15.63
N ILE A 47 6.46 -2.71 -14.40
CA ILE A 47 7.61 -2.15 -13.71
C ILE A 47 8.39 -3.30 -13.09
N PHE A 48 9.67 -3.41 -13.40
CA PHE A 48 10.56 -4.39 -12.78
C PHE A 48 11.60 -3.67 -11.94
N ILE A 49 11.64 -3.99 -10.64
CA ILE A 49 12.54 -3.39 -9.66
C ILE A 49 13.47 -4.50 -9.18
N SER A 50 14.78 -4.27 -9.19
CA SER A 50 15.77 -5.20 -8.65
C SER A 50 16.84 -4.45 -7.88
N ASP A 51 17.22 -4.94 -6.71
CA ASP A 51 18.30 -4.35 -5.91
C ASP A 51 19.63 -5.09 -6.10
N TYR A 52 20.66 -4.62 -5.41
CA TYR A 52 22.00 -5.18 -5.44
C TYR A 52 22.14 -6.48 -4.62
N GLU A 53 21.16 -6.81 -3.78
CA GLU A 53 21.13 -8.03 -2.96
C GLU A 53 20.46 -9.19 -3.71
N GLY A 54 19.97 -8.93 -4.93
CA GLY A 54 19.33 -9.91 -5.81
C GLY A 54 17.83 -10.05 -5.59
N GLN A 55 17.23 -9.26 -4.69
CA GLN A 55 15.77 -9.24 -4.52
C GLN A 55 15.15 -8.45 -5.66
N ASN A 56 13.90 -8.80 -6.01
CA ASN A 56 13.19 -8.15 -7.09
C ASN A 56 11.68 -8.12 -6.87
N ALA A 57 11.06 -7.13 -7.51
CA ALA A 57 9.62 -6.94 -7.55
C ALA A 57 9.18 -6.70 -9.01
N LEU A 58 8.32 -7.58 -9.51
CA LEU A 58 7.67 -7.45 -10.81
C LEU A 58 6.24 -6.96 -10.61
N LEU A 59 5.98 -5.69 -10.94
CA LEU A 59 4.66 -5.08 -10.89
C LEU A 59 4.05 -5.10 -12.29
N GLU A 60 2.87 -5.69 -12.45
CA GLU A 60 2.16 -5.81 -13.73
C GLU A 60 0.74 -5.29 -13.60
N ARG A 61 0.34 -4.40 -14.52
CA ARG A 61 -1.00 -3.84 -14.59
C ARG A 61 -1.93 -4.83 -15.28
N GLN A 62 -3.07 -5.09 -14.66
CA GLN A 62 -4.12 -5.98 -15.16
C GLN A 62 -5.15 -5.22 -16.00
N GLU A 63 -5.99 -5.96 -16.73
CA GLU A 63 -7.03 -5.37 -17.59
C GLU A 63 -8.05 -4.52 -16.82
N ASP A 64 -8.36 -4.92 -15.58
CA ASP A 64 -9.23 -4.19 -14.66
C ASP A 64 -8.58 -2.96 -14.01
N LYS A 65 -7.35 -2.63 -14.43
CA LYS A 65 -6.50 -1.53 -13.93
C LYS A 65 -5.94 -1.75 -12.52
N THR A 66 -6.11 -2.93 -11.93
CA THR A 66 -5.38 -3.32 -10.73
C THR A 66 -3.93 -3.66 -11.08
N TRP A 67 -3.11 -3.84 -10.05
CA TRP A 67 -1.71 -4.22 -10.20
C TRP A 67 -1.45 -5.49 -9.41
N THR A 68 -0.60 -6.35 -9.95
CA THR A 68 -0.12 -7.56 -9.28
C THR A 68 1.38 -7.49 -9.06
N ILE A 69 1.84 -8.03 -7.93
CA ILE A 69 3.26 -8.25 -7.65
C ILE A 69 3.61 -9.71 -7.90
N ASN A 70 4.69 -9.95 -8.63
CA ASN A 70 5.27 -11.27 -8.91
C ASN A 70 4.24 -12.30 -9.42
N GLN A 71 3.21 -11.84 -10.15
CA GLN A 71 2.10 -12.64 -10.69
C GLN A 71 1.28 -13.40 -9.62
N LYS A 72 1.36 -12.97 -8.35
CA LYS A 72 0.73 -13.67 -7.22
C LYS A 72 -0.33 -12.82 -6.54
N HIS A 73 0.08 -11.68 -6.00
CA HIS A 73 -0.77 -10.90 -5.10
C HIS A 73 -1.15 -9.56 -5.70
N LYS A 74 -2.36 -9.08 -5.35
CA LYS A 74 -2.77 -7.71 -5.65
C LYS A 74 -1.85 -6.74 -4.91
N VAL A 75 -1.48 -5.65 -5.58
CA VAL A 75 -0.64 -4.57 -5.03
C VAL A 75 -1.55 -3.54 -4.35
N ARG A 76 -1.14 -3.08 -3.18
CA ARG A 76 -1.85 -2.00 -2.46
C ARG A 76 -1.84 -0.71 -3.28
N LYS A 77 -3.02 -0.09 -3.37
CA LYS A 77 -3.28 1.06 -4.25
C LYS A 77 -2.41 2.27 -3.91
N ASP A 78 -2.20 2.55 -2.63
CA ASP A 78 -1.39 3.66 -2.14
C ASP A 78 0.07 3.57 -2.62
N ALA A 79 0.67 2.37 -2.57
CA ALA A 79 2.06 2.18 -2.96
C ALA A 79 2.27 2.40 -4.46
N ILE A 80 1.42 1.79 -5.30
CA ILE A 80 1.53 1.95 -6.75
C ILE A 80 1.20 3.38 -7.20
N GLU A 81 0.20 4.02 -6.60
CA GLU A 81 -0.12 5.42 -6.90
C GLU A 81 1.03 6.36 -6.52
N LEU A 82 1.68 6.13 -5.37
CA LEU A 82 2.87 6.88 -4.98
C LEU A 82 4.02 6.70 -5.98
N LEU A 83 4.25 5.47 -6.44
CA LEU A 83 5.28 5.16 -7.44
C LEU A 83 4.99 5.84 -8.78
N LEU A 84 3.78 5.71 -9.32
CA LEU A 84 3.37 6.36 -10.57
C LEU A 84 3.43 7.90 -10.45
N LYS A 85 2.98 8.47 -9.34
CA LYS A 85 3.12 9.91 -9.06
C LYS A 85 4.59 10.34 -9.01
N THR A 86 5.47 9.49 -8.53
CA THR A 86 6.92 9.74 -8.53
C THR A 86 7.46 9.78 -9.96
N PHE A 87 7.10 8.81 -10.80
CA PHE A 87 7.47 8.82 -12.22
C PHE A 87 6.98 10.06 -12.96
N ASN A 88 5.77 10.51 -12.69
CA ASN A 88 5.23 11.71 -13.32
C ASN A 88 5.96 12.99 -12.90
N ARG A 89 6.33 13.10 -11.61
CA ARG A 89 6.80 14.36 -11.02
C ARG A 89 8.30 14.43 -10.75
N ILE A 90 9.05 13.38 -11.00
CA ILE A 90 10.49 13.38 -10.79
C ILE A 90 11.15 14.42 -11.71
N SER A 91 11.99 15.26 -11.12
CA SER A 91 12.72 16.32 -11.81
C SER A 91 14.18 16.28 -11.44
N VAL A 92 15.03 16.56 -12.43
CA VAL A 92 16.45 16.84 -12.19
C VAL A 92 16.57 18.16 -11.45
N ARG A 93 17.35 18.17 -10.38
CA ARG A 93 17.77 19.37 -9.67
C ARG A 93 19.06 19.90 -10.28
N GLU A 94 20.08 19.05 -10.35
CA GLU A 94 21.40 19.36 -10.91
C GLU A 94 22.13 18.06 -11.28
N PRO A 95 23.09 18.09 -12.22
CA PRO A 95 24.01 16.98 -12.44
C PRO A 95 24.93 16.82 -11.23
N VAL A 96 25.40 15.60 -10.98
CA VAL A 96 26.39 15.35 -9.93
C VAL A 96 27.67 16.12 -10.24
N SER A 97 28.22 16.80 -9.23
CA SER A 97 29.43 17.61 -9.39
C SER A 97 30.64 16.76 -9.81
N LYS A 98 31.54 17.34 -10.61
CA LYS A 98 32.76 16.65 -11.08
C LYS A 98 33.56 16.00 -9.93
N SER A 99 33.65 16.68 -8.78
CA SER A 99 34.34 16.17 -7.59
C SER A 99 33.71 14.92 -6.96
N LYS A 100 32.43 14.64 -7.22
CA LYS A 100 31.69 13.49 -6.69
C LYS A 100 31.38 12.44 -7.75
N PHE A 101 31.69 12.73 -9.01
CA PHE A 101 31.29 11.92 -10.15
C PHE A 101 31.74 10.46 -10.00
N GLU A 102 33.04 10.22 -9.83
CA GLU A 102 33.62 8.88 -9.70
C GLU A 102 33.01 8.08 -8.54
N THR A 103 32.80 8.73 -7.40
CA THR A 103 32.19 8.10 -6.22
C THR A 103 30.75 7.68 -6.51
N VAL A 104 29.93 8.59 -7.04
CA VAL A 104 28.51 8.30 -7.30
C VAL A 104 28.34 7.25 -8.40
N VAL A 105 29.17 7.28 -9.45
CA VAL A 105 29.14 6.26 -10.50
C VAL A 105 29.48 4.88 -9.94
N LYS A 106 30.52 4.76 -9.10
CA LYS A 106 30.86 3.50 -8.43
C LYS A 106 29.75 3.01 -7.50
N GLU A 107 29.16 3.92 -6.72
CA GLU A 107 28.03 3.59 -5.84
C GLU A 107 26.83 3.08 -6.64
N LEU A 108 26.47 3.76 -7.73
CA LEU A 108 25.37 3.31 -8.59
C LEU A 108 25.66 1.97 -9.26
N ALA A 109 26.92 1.71 -9.64
CA ALA A 109 27.29 0.43 -10.24
C ALA A 109 27.18 -0.76 -9.26
N VAL A 110 27.36 -0.52 -7.96
CA VAL A 110 27.43 -1.58 -6.94
C VAL A 110 26.14 -1.69 -6.13
N LYS A 111 25.49 -0.57 -5.80
CA LYS A 111 24.42 -0.48 -4.79
C LYS A 111 23.14 0.19 -5.31
N SER A 112 22.96 0.32 -6.62
CA SER A 112 21.71 0.89 -7.12
C SER A 112 20.56 -0.11 -7.08
N THR A 113 19.36 0.41 -6.86
CA THR A 113 18.13 -0.27 -7.25
C THR A 113 17.88 0.05 -8.72
N LYS A 114 17.84 -0.97 -9.57
CA LYS A 114 17.47 -0.85 -10.97
C LYS A 114 15.95 -0.89 -11.10
N VAL A 115 15.38 0.07 -11.82
CA VAL A 115 13.93 0.19 -12.06
C VAL A 115 13.71 0.26 -13.56
N GLU A 116 13.17 -0.80 -14.13
CA GLU A 116 12.80 -0.88 -15.54
C GLU A 116 11.31 -0.58 -15.71
N ILE A 117 10.99 0.36 -16.59
CA ILE A 117 9.62 0.86 -16.77
C ILE A 117 9.19 0.55 -18.20
N TYR A 118 8.07 -0.14 -18.36
CA TYR A 118 7.57 -0.63 -19.64
C TYR A 118 6.24 0.05 -20.01
N THR A 119 6.00 0.18 -21.32
CA THR A 119 4.79 0.78 -21.89
C THR A 119 4.32 -0.02 -23.13
N GLY A 120 4.00 -1.31 -22.96
CA GLY A 120 3.47 -2.17 -24.03
C GLY A 120 4.49 -3.04 -24.77
N GLY A 121 5.78 -2.95 -24.42
CA GLY A 121 6.88 -3.56 -25.18
C GLY A 121 7.73 -4.58 -24.41
N LYS A 122 8.57 -5.33 -25.14
CA LYS A 122 9.57 -6.25 -24.55
C LYS A 122 10.80 -5.53 -23.98
N LYS A 123 11.05 -4.30 -24.41
CA LYS A 123 12.17 -3.47 -23.94
C LYS A 123 11.63 -2.37 -23.01
N PRO A 124 12.35 -2.01 -21.95
CA PRO A 124 11.95 -0.91 -21.10
C PRO A 124 11.97 0.40 -21.89
N TYR A 125 10.96 1.23 -21.65
CA TYR A 125 10.87 2.60 -22.13
C TYR A 125 11.95 3.47 -21.48
N LYS A 126 12.09 3.35 -20.15
CA LYS A 126 13.16 3.96 -19.36
C LYS A 126 13.67 2.99 -18.31
N VAL A 127 14.95 3.11 -17.98
CA VAL A 127 15.58 2.39 -16.87
C VAL A 127 16.22 3.41 -15.94
N TYR A 128 15.87 3.36 -14.66
CA TYR A 128 16.50 4.17 -13.62
C TYR A 128 17.46 3.31 -12.82
N TYR A 129 18.66 3.82 -12.59
CA TYR A 129 19.55 3.32 -11.56
C TYR A 129 19.44 4.26 -10.38
N VAL A 130 18.76 3.82 -9.33
CA VAL A 130 18.43 4.60 -8.15
C VAL A 130 19.46 4.37 -7.07
N GLY A 131 20.22 5.41 -6.73
CA GLY A 131 21.23 5.37 -5.67
C GLY A 131 20.74 5.93 -4.34
N HIS A 132 21.69 6.23 -3.46
CA HIS A 132 21.42 6.78 -2.14
C HIS A 132 20.99 8.27 -2.17
N ALA A 133 20.47 8.71 -1.04
CA ALA A 133 20.17 10.10 -0.78
C ALA A 133 21.42 10.99 -0.85
N THR A 134 21.24 12.26 -1.21
CA THR A 134 22.31 13.25 -1.02
C THR A 134 22.61 13.45 0.47
N LYS A 135 23.75 14.06 0.79
CA LYS A 135 24.11 14.40 2.19
C LYS A 135 23.07 15.24 2.93
N THR A 136 22.26 16.01 2.20
CA THR A 136 21.19 16.85 2.77
C THR A 136 19.86 16.12 2.87
N HIS A 137 19.77 14.88 2.38
CA HIS A 137 18.53 14.10 2.26
C HIS A 137 17.42 14.75 1.42
N TYR A 138 17.71 15.81 0.65
CA TYR A 138 16.75 16.52 -0.22
C TYR A 138 16.93 16.20 -1.72
N GLY A 139 17.41 15.00 -2.02
CA GLY A 139 17.57 14.53 -3.38
C GLY A 139 18.13 13.12 -3.43
N THR A 140 18.10 12.52 -4.60
CA THR A 140 18.56 11.15 -4.84
C THR A 140 19.48 11.11 -6.04
N ASN A 141 20.65 10.50 -5.89
CA ASN A 141 21.54 10.28 -7.01
C ASN A 141 20.91 9.22 -7.92
N MET A 142 20.70 9.53 -9.20
CA MET A 142 20.14 8.60 -10.17
C MET A 142 20.86 8.70 -11.52
N LEU A 143 20.89 7.60 -12.26
CA LEU A 143 21.32 7.55 -13.65
C LEU A 143 20.14 7.08 -14.52
N LEU A 144 19.93 7.77 -15.63
CA LEU A 144 18.90 7.42 -16.61
C LEU A 144 19.51 6.58 -17.74
N GLU A 145 18.78 5.58 -18.20
CA GLU A 145 19.04 4.85 -19.44
C GLU A 145 17.78 4.82 -20.31
N ILE A 146 17.95 5.12 -21.61
CA ILE A 146 16.89 5.07 -22.62
C ILE A 146 17.43 4.31 -23.83
N GLY A 147 16.67 3.32 -24.31
CA GLY A 147 17.04 2.54 -25.50
C GLY A 147 18.39 1.83 -25.39
N GLY A 148 18.80 1.43 -24.18
CA GLY A 148 20.09 0.78 -23.91
C GLY A 148 21.28 1.74 -23.78
N LYS A 149 21.04 3.05 -23.83
CA LYS A 149 22.08 4.09 -23.67
C LYS A 149 21.92 4.80 -22.33
N LYS A 150 22.95 4.74 -21.50
CA LYS A 150 23.03 5.46 -20.22
C LYS A 150 23.39 6.92 -20.45
N SER A 151 22.86 7.79 -19.58
CA SER A 151 23.34 9.17 -19.46
C SER A 151 24.85 9.21 -19.23
N SER A 152 25.51 10.21 -19.80
CA SER A 152 26.94 10.46 -19.57
C SER A 152 27.26 10.90 -18.15
N VAL A 153 26.26 11.41 -17.41
CA VAL A 153 26.41 11.81 -16.01
C VAL A 153 25.21 11.38 -15.16
N PRO A 154 25.42 11.02 -13.87
CA PRO A 154 24.33 10.89 -12.92
C PRO A 154 23.80 12.28 -12.50
N TYR A 155 22.56 12.31 -12.06
CA TYR A 155 21.85 13.51 -11.64
C TYR A 155 21.35 13.38 -10.20
N ILE A 156 21.26 14.51 -9.52
CA ILE A 156 20.48 14.63 -8.30
C ILE A 156 19.04 14.89 -8.72
N THR A 157 18.15 13.94 -8.43
CA THR A 157 16.72 14.03 -8.72
C THR A 157 15.91 14.31 -7.45
N HIS A 158 14.74 14.89 -7.64
CA HIS A 158 13.79 15.18 -6.56
C HIS A 158 12.37 15.27 -7.12
N VAL A 159 11.37 15.33 -6.23
CA VAL A 159 10.00 15.71 -6.61
C VAL A 159 9.78 17.16 -6.14
N PRO A 160 9.41 18.10 -7.02
CA PRO A 160 9.15 19.48 -6.62
C PRO A 160 8.09 19.57 -5.52
N GLY A 161 8.39 20.34 -4.46
CA GLY A 161 7.55 20.48 -3.27
C GLY A 161 7.69 19.34 -2.25
N PHE A 162 8.54 18.35 -2.49
CA PHE A 162 8.84 17.27 -1.54
C PHE A 162 10.25 17.44 -0.95
N PHE A 163 10.33 17.53 0.37
CA PHE A 163 11.58 17.65 1.13
C PHE A 163 12.04 16.27 1.60
N GLY A 164 12.67 15.52 0.70
CA GLY A 164 13.18 14.18 1.00
C GLY A 164 13.91 13.57 -0.20
N TYR A 165 14.17 12.27 -0.09
CA TYR A 165 14.79 11.45 -1.14
C TYR A 165 13.80 10.38 -1.62
N LEU A 166 14.05 9.83 -2.81
CA LEU A 166 13.11 8.99 -3.55
C LEU A 166 13.40 7.50 -3.45
N SER A 167 14.58 7.08 -2.98
CA SER A 167 14.98 5.66 -2.97
C SER A 167 14.02 4.76 -2.19
N THR A 168 13.38 5.26 -1.14
CA THR A 168 12.37 4.52 -0.35
C THR A 168 11.09 4.20 -1.11
N ARG A 169 10.89 4.78 -2.30
CA ARG A 169 9.72 4.50 -3.16
C ARG A 169 9.95 3.34 -4.12
N PHE A 170 11.18 2.82 -4.18
CA PHE A 170 11.61 1.75 -5.08
C PHE A 170 12.10 0.55 -4.28
N PHE A 171 11.19 -0.15 -3.61
CA PHE A 171 11.51 -1.32 -2.80
C PHE A 171 11.19 -2.62 -3.54
N THR A 172 11.90 -3.68 -3.16
CA THR A 172 11.87 -5.02 -3.77
C THR A 172 11.06 -6.03 -2.94
N ASP A 173 10.81 -5.74 -1.67
CA ASP A 173 10.04 -6.60 -0.77
C ASP A 173 8.57 -6.73 -1.23
N GLU A 174 8.20 -7.95 -1.63
CA GLU A 174 6.87 -8.33 -2.08
C GLU A 174 5.79 -8.04 -1.02
N ASN A 175 6.08 -8.25 0.26
CA ASN A 175 5.12 -8.04 1.35
C ASN A 175 4.80 -6.55 1.58
N LEU A 176 5.73 -5.66 1.23
CA LEU A 176 5.48 -4.22 1.27
C LEU A 176 4.63 -3.74 0.07
N TRP A 177 4.55 -4.52 -1.00
CA TRP A 177 3.67 -4.24 -2.14
C TRP A 177 2.28 -4.84 -1.97
N ARG A 178 2.19 -6.01 -1.33
CA ARG A 178 0.97 -6.78 -1.18
C ARG A 178 -0.16 -6.00 -0.50
N ASP A 179 -1.36 -6.09 -1.09
CA ASP A 179 -2.60 -5.60 -0.52
C ASP A 179 -2.91 -6.32 0.79
N ARG A 180 -3.37 -5.56 1.78
CA ARG A 180 -3.59 -6.04 3.15
C ARG A 180 -5.05 -6.28 3.49
N ALA A 181 -5.95 -6.07 2.53
CA ALA A 181 -7.38 -6.24 2.73
C ALA A 181 -7.72 -7.71 3.00
N ILE A 182 -8.39 -7.95 4.13
CA ILE A 182 -9.10 -9.21 4.41
C ILE A 182 -10.53 -9.08 3.89
N PHE A 183 -11.20 -7.97 4.25
CA PHE A 183 -12.53 -7.63 3.76
C PHE A 183 -12.52 -6.19 3.20
N GLU A 184 -12.89 -6.04 1.94
CA GLU A 184 -13.06 -4.75 1.26
C GLU A 184 -14.43 -4.75 0.54
N LEU A 185 -15.50 -4.87 1.32
CA LEU A 185 -16.86 -5.13 0.81
C LEU A 185 -17.84 -4.02 1.21
N LYS A 186 -18.58 -3.50 0.23
CA LYS A 186 -19.75 -2.67 0.54
C LYS A 186 -20.84 -3.55 1.14
N ALA A 187 -21.67 -2.96 2.00
CA ALA A 187 -22.72 -3.71 2.70
C ALA A 187 -23.76 -4.38 1.77
N ASP A 188 -23.99 -3.84 0.58
CA ASP A 188 -24.87 -4.42 -0.44
C ASP A 188 -24.24 -5.62 -1.17
N GLN A 189 -22.92 -5.79 -1.06
CA GLN A 189 -22.19 -6.95 -1.61
C GLN A 189 -22.17 -8.13 -0.64
N ILE A 190 -22.60 -7.95 0.61
CA ILE A 190 -22.58 -8.98 1.65
C ILE A 190 -23.97 -9.61 1.75
N ALA A 191 -24.03 -10.94 1.64
CA ALA A 191 -25.22 -11.75 1.88
C ALA A 191 -25.37 -12.09 3.37
N SER A 192 -24.28 -12.51 4.02
CA SER A 192 -24.31 -12.82 5.44
C SER A 192 -22.94 -12.70 6.11
N ILE A 193 -22.96 -12.45 7.41
CA ILE A 193 -21.80 -12.46 8.29
C ILE A 193 -22.08 -13.46 9.41
N GLU A 194 -21.17 -14.39 9.61
CA GLU A 194 -21.22 -15.40 10.66
C GLU A 194 -20.03 -15.22 11.59
N ILE A 195 -20.28 -15.07 12.89
CA ILE A 195 -19.24 -14.98 13.91
C ILE A 195 -19.44 -16.11 14.89
N ARG A 196 -18.40 -16.94 15.02
CA ARG A 196 -18.34 -18.00 16.02
C ARG A 196 -17.32 -17.64 17.07
N PHE A 197 -17.78 -17.56 18.32
CA PHE A 197 -16.93 -17.39 19.50
C PHE A 197 -16.60 -18.79 20.02
N LEU A 198 -15.40 -19.29 19.71
CA LEU A 198 -15.07 -20.70 19.95
C LEU A 198 -14.85 -21.01 21.44
N GLU A 199 -14.40 -20.02 22.22
CA GLU A 199 -14.32 -20.15 23.68
C GLU A 199 -15.68 -19.99 24.39
N LYS A 200 -16.61 -19.26 23.78
CA LYS A 200 -17.96 -18.99 24.34
C LYS A 200 -19.05 -19.15 23.26
N PRO A 201 -19.36 -20.39 22.84
CA PRO A 201 -20.22 -20.65 21.68
C PRO A 201 -21.61 -20.01 21.77
N VAL A 202 -22.14 -19.78 22.97
CA VAL A 202 -23.42 -19.10 23.22
C VAL A 202 -23.53 -17.70 22.60
N ASN A 203 -22.40 -17.05 22.33
CA ASN A 203 -22.35 -15.73 21.71
C ASN A 203 -22.36 -15.78 20.17
N SER A 204 -22.25 -16.97 19.59
CA SER A 204 -22.12 -17.16 18.14
C SER A 204 -23.43 -16.91 17.40
N PHE A 205 -23.36 -16.24 16.26
CA PHE A 205 -24.54 -15.88 15.48
C PHE A 205 -24.21 -15.74 13.99
N ARG A 206 -25.25 -15.82 13.17
CA ARG A 206 -25.22 -15.47 11.76
C ARG A 206 -26.23 -14.36 11.51
N LEU A 207 -25.78 -13.26 10.94
CA LEU A 207 -26.61 -12.16 10.50
C LEU A 207 -26.69 -12.22 8.97
N GLU A 208 -27.90 -12.37 8.43
CA GLU A 208 -28.13 -12.51 7.00
C GLU A 208 -29.06 -11.42 6.47
N ARG A 209 -28.79 -10.99 5.25
CA ARG A 209 -29.65 -10.07 4.49
C ARG A 209 -30.80 -10.86 3.88
N THR A 210 -32.02 -10.37 4.07
CA THR A 210 -33.24 -10.81 3.38
C THR A 210 -33.62 -9.76 2.31
N GLU A 211 -34.75 -9.92 1.63
CA GLU A 211 -35.14 -9.01 0.53
C GLU A 211 -35.09 -7.52 0.89
N ASN A 212 -35.54 -7.14 2.10
CA ASN A 212 -35.57 -5.74 2.54
C ASN A 212 -35.19 -5.54 4.02
N SER A 213 -34.64 -6.56 4.68
CA SER A 213 -34.28 -6.50 6.10
C SER A 213 -33.10 -7.42 6.43
N PHE A 214 -32.79 -7.53 7.72
CA PHE A 214 -31.85 -8.49 8.27
C PHE A 214 -32.57 -9.49 9.17
N ALA A 215 -32.08 -10.73 9.16
CA ALA A 215 -32.47 -11.76 10.09
C ALA A 215 -31.24 -12.27 10.87
N LEU A 216 -31.46 -12.60 12.13
CA LEU A 216 -30.43 -13.12 13.04
C LEU A 216 -30.71 -14.59 13.30
N ILE A 217 -29.69 -15.43 13.15
CA ILE A 217 -29.73 -16.87 13.38
C ILE A 217 -28.78 -17.19 14.53
N ASP A 218 -29.29 -17.90 15.54
CA ASP A 218 -28.45 -18.53 16.55
C ASP A 218 -27.86 -19.82 15.95
N ILE A 219 -26.53 -19.90 15.88
CA ILE A 219 -25.85 -21.04 15.23
C ILE A 219 -25.98 -22.32 16.06
N ASN A 220 -26.21 -22.21 17.38
CA ASN A 220 -26.30 -23.37 18.27
C ASN A 220 -27.69 -24.01 18.21
N THR A 221 -28.75 -23.20 18.15
CA THR A 221 -30.13 -23.68 18.14
C THR A 221 -30.76 -23.71 16.74
N MET A 222 -30.14 -23.03 15.77
CA MET A 222 -30.67 -22.76 14.43
C MET A 222 -31.97 -21.93 14.44
N GLU A 223 -32.29 -21.31 15.57
CA GLU A 223 -33.44 -20.41 15.69
C GLU A 223 -33.18 -19.12 14.91
N LYS A 224 -34.14 -18.73 14.07
CA LYS A 224 -34.09 -17.52 13.26
C LYS A 224 -35.10 -16.51 13.76
N THR A 225 -34.65 -15.29 14.04
CA THR A 225 -35.51 -14.15 14.38
C THR A 225 -35.38 -13.03 13.35
N SER A 226 -36.50 -12.38 13.05
CA SER A 226 -36.54 -11.14 12.26
C SER A 226 -36.68 -9.90 13.14
N ASP A 227 -36.78 -10.07 14.45
CA ASP A 227 -36.74 -8.97 15.42
C ASP A 227 -35.30 -8.49 15.63
N VAL A 228 -34.82 -7.81 14.60
CA VAL A 228 -33.44 -7.31 14.50
C VAL A 228 -33.49 -5.80 14.36
N ASN A 229 -32.65 -5.10 15.11
CA ASN A 229 -32.41 -3.68 14.92
C ASN A 229 -31.72 -3.46 13.56
N GLN A 230 -32.51 -3.04 12.57
CA GLN A 230 -32.08 -2.90 11.19
C GLN A 230 -30.95 -1.87 11.00
N VAL A 231 -30.93 -0.81 11.82
CA VAL A 231 -29.89 0.22 11.78
C VAL A 231 -28.57 -0.36 12.26
N VAL A 232 -28.57 -1.05 13.41
CA VAL A 232 -27.36 -1.69 13.97
C VAL A 232 -26.84 -2.78 13.04
N ALA A 233 -27.72 -3.58 12.44
CA ALA A 233 -27.34 -4.61 11.47
C ALA A 233 -26.68 -4.00 10.21
N GLN A 234 -27.27 -2.95 9.66
CA GLN A 234 -26.72 -2.25 8.50
C GLN A 234 -25.37 -1.58 8.81
N ASP A 235 -25.24 -0.96 9.99
CA ASP A 235 -23.98 -0.39 10.46
C ASP A 235 -22.91 -1.45 10.64
N PHE A 236 -23.27 -2.62 11.17
CA PHE A 236 -22.35 -3.73 11.30
C PHE A 236 -21.83 -4.24 9.96
N PHE A 237 -22.71 -4.40 8.95
CA PHE A 237 -22.29 -4.72 7.59
C PHE A 237 -21.34 -3.67 7.01
N ASN A 238 -21.54 -2.39 7.30
CA ASN A 238 -20.66 -1.31 6.84
C ASN A 238 -19.23 -1.40 7.42
N LYS A 239 -19.03 -2.07 8.56
CA LYS A 239 -17.70 -2.25 9.16
C LYS A 239 -16.77 -3.14 8.32
N PHE A 240 -17.32 -3.98 7.45
CA PHE A 240 -16.56 -4.87 6.54
C PHE A 240 -16.08 -4.17 5.26
N LYS A 241 -16.31 -2.86 5.13
CA LYS A 241 -15.84 -2.05 4.01
C LYS A 241 -14.31 -1.96 3.91
N SER A 242 -13.62 -2.04 5.05
CA SER A 242 -12.17 -1.82 5.11
C SER A 242 -11.58 -2.51 6.33
N VAL A 243 -11.39 -3.82 6.25
CA VAL A 243 -10.71 -4.62 7.27
C VAL A 243 -9.40 -5.12 6.70
N HIS A 244 -8.29 -4.74 7.33
CA HIS A 244 -6.95 -5.05 6.87
C HIS A 244 -6.14 -5.72 7.98
N PHE A 245 -5.22 -6.60 7.62
CA PHE A 245 -4.19 -7.02 8.57
C PHE A 245 -3.06 -5.98 8.67
N GLU A 246 -2.27 -6.04 9.74
CA GLU A 246 -1.16 -5.11 9.96
C GLU A 246 0.03 -5.49 9.09
N PHE A 247 0.49 -6.74 9.22
CA PHE A 247 1.61 -7.31 8.48
C PHE A 247 1.37 -8.79 8.18
N ILE A 248 2.02 -9.29 7.13
CA ILE A 248 2.20 -10.73 6.95
C ILE A 248 3.26 -11.16 7.95
N ASP A 249 3.00 -12.26 8.66
CA ASP A 249 3.99 -12.79 9.57
C ASP A 249 5.06 -13.54 8.77
N VAL A 250 6.24 -12.96 8.72
CA VAL A 250 7.44 -13.55 8.10
C VAL A 250 8.50 -13.92 9.14
N GLU A 251 8.24 -13.63 10.41
CA GLU A 251 9.18 -13.87 11.51
C GLU A 251 8.97 -15.25 12.13
N SER A 252 7.71 -15.70 12.22
CA SER A 252 7.40 -17.04 12.74
C SER A 252 7.89 -18.14 11.81
N SER A 253 8.49 -19.19 12.38
CA SER A 253 8.81 -20.41 11.64
C SER A 253 7.54 -21.19 11.29
N GLU A 254 7.61 -22.07 10.28
CA GLU A 254 6.50 -22.95 9.92
C GLU A 254 6.03 -23.78 11.12
N GLU A 255 6.94 -24.28 11.98
CA GLU A 255 6.53 -25.04 13.18
C GLU A 255 5.77 -24.18 14.19
N THR A 256 6.11 -22.89 14.27
CA THR A 256 5.41 -21.93 15.14
C THR A 256 3.99 -21.68 14.61
N ILE A 257 3.86 -21.51 13.30
CA ILE A 257 2.57 -21.31 12.62
C ILE A 257 1.69 -22.54 12.84
N ASP A 258 2.21 -23.75 12.60
CA ASP A 258 1.48 -25.02 12.80
C ASP A 258 1.04 -25.20 14.25
N SER A 259 1.92 -24.86 15.21
CA SER A 259 1.60 -24.88 16.64
C SER A 259 0.46 -23.92 16.99
N VAL A 260 0.45 -22.72 16.43
CA VAL A 260 -0.63 -21.75 16.65
C VAL A 260 -1.93 -22.24 16.01
N ILE A 261 -1.90 -22.68 14.76
CA ILE A 261 -3.10 -23.12 14.02
C ILE A 261 -3.73 -24.36 14.68
N SER A 262 -2.92 -25.25 15.26
CA SER A 262 -3.40 -26.42 16.01
C SER A 262 -3.91 -26.10 17.41
N SER A 263 -3.63 -24.90 17.93
CA SER A 263 -4.19 -24.43 19.19
C SER A 263 -5.67 -24.03 19.04
N PRO A 264 -6.44 -23.92 20.14
CA PRO A 264 -7.81 -23.42 20.07
C PRO A 264 -7.86 -22.00 19.51
N ALA A 265 -8.54 -21.83 18.36
CA ALA A 265 -8.86 -20.51 17.83
C ALA A 265 -9.85 -19.79 18.76
N LEU A 266 -9.82 -18.45 18.73
CA LEU A 266 -10.70 -17.58 19.52
C LEU A 266 -12.02 -17.35 18.81
N HIS A 267 -11.91 -17.01 17.53
CA HIS A 267 -13.02 -16.66 16.67
C HIS A 267 -12.85 -17.28 15.30
N GLN A 268 -13.99 -17.55 14.67
CA GLN A 268 -14.09 -17.83 13.24
C GLN A 268 -15.12 -16.87 12.67
N ILE A 269 -14.69 -16.04 11.73
CA ILE A 269 -15.52 -15.04 11.05
C ILE A 269 -15.66 -15.47 9.60
N ILE A 270 -16.90 -15.67 9.14
CA ILE A 270 -17.20 -16.05 7.76
C ILE A 270 -18.07 -14.97 7.16
N VAL A 271 -17.62 -14.38 6.06
CA VAL A 271 -18.38 -13.38 5.31
C VAL A 271 -18.69 -13.96 3.93
N GLU A 272 -19.97 -14.04 3.61
CA GLU A 272 -20.48 -14.54 2.34
C GLU A 272 -20.98 -13.37 1.50
N LYS A 273 -20.46 -13.23 0.28
CA LYS A 273 -20.90 -12.22 -0.68
C LYS A 273 -22.23 -12.63 -1.31
N THR A 274 -22.94 -11.66 -1.88
CA THR A 274 -24.15 -11.91 -2.70
C THR A 274 -23.87 -12.75 -3.95
N THR A 275 -22.62 -12.85 -4.38
CA THR A 275 -22.15 -13.75 -5.44
C THR A 275 -21.94 -15.19 -4.98
N GLY A 276 -22.03 -15.48 -3.67
CA GLY A 276 -21.76 -16.79 -3.06
C GLY A 276 -20.30 -17.04 -2.67
N GLU A 277 -19.38 -16.13 -3.00
CA GLU A 277 -17.98 -16.21 -2.58
C GLU A 277 -17.87 -16.02 -1.05
N LYS A 278 -17.05 -16.85 -0.39
CA LYS A 278 -16.85 -16.81 1.06
C LYS A 278 -15.42 -16.43 1.38
N THR A 279 -15.26 -15.58 2.38
CA THR A 279 -13.98 -15.28 3.01
C THR A 279 -14.05 -15.68 4.48
N GLU A 280 -13.06 -16.42 4.93
CA GLU A 280 -12.98 -16.98 6.28
C GLU A 280 -11.76 -16.44 7.02
N LEU A 281 -11.92 -16.04 8.27
CA LEU A 281 -10.85 -15.57 9.15
C LEU A 281 -10.92 -16.32 10.48
N TYR A 282 -9.86 -17.04 10.82
CA TYR A 282 -9.63 -17.52 12.18
C TYR A 282 -8.71 -16.57 12.92
N THR A 283 -8.92 -16.40 14.22
CA THR A 283 -8.05 -15.57 15.07
C THR A 283 -7.48 -16.38 16.22
N TYR A 284 -6.22 -16.16 16.56
CA TYR A 284 -5.51 -16.86 17.63
C TYR A 284 -4.76 -15.86 18.51
N TYR A 285 -4.58 -16.20 19.79
CA TYR A 285 -3.70 -15.39 20.63
C TYR A 285 -2.27 -15.41 20.10
N LYS A 286 -1.62 -14.24 20.09
CA LYS A 286 -0.18 -14.15 19.91
C LYS A 286 0.50 -14.29 21.28
N PRO A 287 1.41 -15.25 21.50
CA PRO A 287 2.13 -15.36 22.76
C PRO A 287 3.10 -14.19 22.94
N VAL A 288 3.34 -13.81 24.20
CA VAL A 288 4.40 -12.87 24.57
C VAL A 288 5.70 -13.66 24.72
N THR A 289 6.74 -13.26 24.00
CA THR A 289 8.06 -13.91 24.01
C THR A 289 9.12 -13.13 24.79
N ASP A 290 8.85 -11.88 25.16
CA ASP A 290 9.80 -10.98 25.83
C ASP A 290 9.66 -10.91 27.35
N GLY A 291 8.71 -11.67 27.93
CA GLY A 291 8.49 -11.72 29.38
C GLY A 291 7.86 -10.46 29.97
N THR A 292 7.18 -9.63 29.17
CA THR A 292 6.47 -8.44 29.65
C THR A 292 5.55 -8.77 30.83
N LEU A 293 5.75 -8.10 31.96
CA LEU A 293 4.98 -8.32 33.19
C LEU A 293 3.72 -7.46 33.24
N ASN A 294 2.65 -8.03 33.79
CA ASN A 294 1.46 -7.30 34.16
C ASN A 294 1.78 -6.37 35.36
N PRO A 295 1.58 -5.05 35.24
CA PRO A 295 1.94 -4.10 36.29
C PRO A 295 1.07 -4.21 37.55
N VAL A 296 -0.08 -4.90 37.46
CA VAL A 296 -1.01 -5.12 38.57
C VAL A 296 -0.72 -6.43 39.29
N THR A 297 -0.51 -7.53 38.55
CA THR A 297 -0.33 -8.87 39.15
C THR A 297 1.14 -9.26 39.34
N GLY A 298 2.06 -8.63 38.62
CA GLY A 298 3.49 -8.98 38.61
C GLY A 298 3.83 -10.25 37.80
N GLU A 299 2.83 -10.90 37.20
CA GLU A 299 3.02 -12.10 36.37
C GLU A 299 3.24 -11.73 34.90
N PRO A 300 4.02 -12.52 34.12
CA PRO A 300 4.18 -12.28 32.70
C PRO A 300 2.85 -12.39 31.97
N TYR A 301 2.57 -11.46 31.06
CA TYR A 301 1.46 -11.60 30.14
C TYR A 301 1.65 -12.87 29.31
N LYS A 302 0.62 -13.71 29.30
CA LYS A 302 0.63 -14.92 28.48
C LYS A 302 0.49 -14.60 26.99
N TYR A 303 -0.24 -13.53 26.67
CA TYR A 303 -0.59 -13.14 25.31
C TYR A 303 -0.40 -11.64 25.07
N ASN A 304 -0.10 -11.29 23.83
CA ASN A 304 0.11 -9.93 23.41
C ASN A 304 -1.23 -9.16 23.44
N LEU A 305 -1.21 -7.97 24.04
CA LEU A 305 -2.41 -7.17 24.27
C LEU A 305 -2.78 -6.26 23.10
N ASP A 306 -1.85 -6.03 22.17
CA ASP A 306 -2.04 -5.13 21.03
C ASP A 306 -2.33 -5.91 19.75
N ARG A 307 -1.71 -7.09 19.62
CA ARG A 307 -1.69 -7.91 18.42
C ARG A 307 -2.14 -9.34 18.68
N LEU A 308 -2.72 -9.92 17.65
CA LEU A 308 -3.13 -11.31 17.58
C LEU A 308 -2.74 -11.90 16.21
N TYR A 309 -2.84 -13.21 16.07
CA TYR A 309 -2.68 -13.87 14.78
C TYR A 309 -4.02 -14.03 14.07
N GLY A 310 -4.01 -13.90 12.75
CA GLY A 310 -5.12 -14.21 11.85
C GLY A 310 -4.72 -15.28 10.85
N TRP A 311 -5.63 -16.18 10.51
CA TRP A 311 -5.46 -17.16 9.44
C TRP A 311 -6.60 -17.01 8.43
N VAL A 312 -6.31 -16.36 7.31
CA VAL A 312 -7.29 -15.97 6.29
C VAL A 312 -7.39 -17.06 5.23
N ASN A 313 -8.61 -17.52 4.96
CA ASN A 313 -8.95 -18.59 4.02
C ASN A 313 -8.15 -19.89 4.20
N LYS A 314 -7.56 -20.08 5.38
CA LYS A 314 -6.62 -21.17 5.67
C LYS A 314 -5.36 -21.17 4.81
N GLU A 315 -4.99 -20.01 4.28
CA GLU A 315 -3.85 -19.84 3.37
C GLU A 315 -2.85 -18.82 3.95
N ASP A 316 -3.34 -17.63 4.30
CA ASP A 316 -2.48 -16.53 4.76
C ASP A 316 -2.45 -16.42 6.27
N PHE A 317 -1.26 -16.57 6.86
CA PHE A 317 -1.01 -16.32 8.26
C PHE A 317 -0.52 -14.88 8.47
N VAL A 318 -1.27 -14.10 9.23
CA VAL A 318 -1.10 -12.63 9.32
C VAL A 318 -1.13 -12.15 10.76
N LEU A 319 -0.54 -10.99 11.00
CA LEU A 319 -0.66 -10.26 12.24
C LEU A 319 -1.78 -9.22 12.14
N MET A 320 -2.67 -9.22 13.12
CA MET A 320 -3.77 -8.27 13.23
C MET A 320 -3.69 -7.53 14.56
N GLN A 321 -4.31 -6.35 14.61
CA GLN A 321 -4.44 -5.57 15.84
C GLN A 321 -5.80 -5.83 16.48
N TRP A 322 -5.84 -5.93 17.80
CA TRP A 322 -7.09 -6.05 18.55
C TRP A 322 -8.12 -4.96 18.17
N PRO A 323 -7.76 -3.66 18.12
CA PRO A 323 -8.68 -2.61 17.66
C PRO A 323 -9.28 -2.82 16.27
N THR A 324 -8.59 -3.51 15.36
CA THR A 324 -9.13 -3.82 14.02
C THR A 324 -10.17 -4.94 14.10
N LEU A 325 -9.87 -5.97 14.89
CA LEU A 325 -10.79 -7.08 15.12
C LEU A 325 -12.03 -6.64 15.91
N ASP A 326 -11.85 -5.88 17.00
CA ASP A 326 -12.92 -5.43 17.89
C ASP A 326 -13.99 -4.61 17.17
N GLN A 327 -13.60 -3.89 16.11
CA GLN A 327 -14.56 -3.18 15.27
C GLN A 327 -15.56 -4.15 14.64
N ILE A 328 -15.10 -5.30 14.15
CA ILE A 328 -15.91 -6.30 13.45
C ILE A 328 -16.39 -7.45 14.34
N LEU A 329 -16.07 -7.43 15.63
CA LEU A 329 -16.69 -8.30 16.62
C LEU A 329 -17.96 -7.64 17.17
N ALA A 330 -19.06 -8.39 17.13
CA ALA A 330 -20.31 -8.04 17.77
C ALA A 330 -20.83 -9.28 18.49
N TYR A 331 -21.78 -9.10 19.40
CA TYR A 331 -22.46 -10.19 20.10
C TYR A 331 -23.89 -10.31 19.58
N ARG A 332 -24.45 -11.52 19.65
CA ARG A 332 -25.85 -11.79 19.26
C ARG A 332 -26.84 -10.76 19.84
N GLN A 333 -26.67 -10.42 21.12
CA GLN A 333 -27.53 -9.49 21.85
C GLN A 333 -27.49 -8.04 21.34
N ASP A 334 -26.44 -7.63 20.61
CA ASP A 334 -26.30 -6.27 20.10
C ASP A 334 -27.33 -5.96 19.00
N PHE A 335 -27.87 -7.01 18.37
CA PHE A 335 -28.81 -6.91 17.26
C PHE A 335 -30.28 -7.04 17.66
N ILE A 336 -30.57 -7.49 18.88
CA ILE A 336 -31.94 -7.67 19.37
C ILE A 336 -32.44 -6.31 19.89
N ALA A 337 -33.64 -5.90 19.47
CA ALA A 337 -34.23 -4.66 19.97
C ALA A 337 -34.42 -4.76 21.50
N ARG A 338 -33.88 -3.80 22.26
CA ARG A 338 -34.19 -3.73 23.69
C ARG A 338 -35.65 -3.31 23.81
N GLU A 339 -36.50 -4.12 24.42
CA GLU A 339 -37.81 -3.67 24.86
C GLU A 339 -37.61 -2.43 25.74
N ASN A 340 -38.23 -1.31 25.36
CA ASN A 340 -38.33 -0.17 26.24
C ASN A 340 -39.13 -0.64 27.46
N VAL A 341 -38.45 -0.83 28.58
CA VAL A 341 -39.12 -0.95 29.87
C VAL A 341 -39.68 0.45 30.16
N GLU A 342 -40.94 0.67 29.78
CA GLU A 342 -41.71 1.80 30.27
C GLU A 342 -41.85 1.63 31.78
N ASN A 343 -41.27 2.57 32.54
CA ASN A 343 -41.43 2.70 33.99
C ASN A 343 -42.77 3.36 34.33
#